data_AF-A0A1Q7XS99-F1
#
_entry.id   AF-A0A1Q7XS99-F1
#
_cell.length_a   1.000
_cell.length_b   1.000
_cell.length_c   1.000
_cell.angle_alpha   90.00
_cell.angle_beta   90.00
_cell.angle_gamma   90.00
#
_symmetry.space_group_name_H-M   'P 1'
#
loop_
_entity.id
_entity.type
_entity.pdbx_description
1 polymer ?
#
loop_
_entity_poly.entity_id
_entity_poly.type
_entity_poly.pdbx_seq_one_letter_code
_entity_poly.pdbx_strand_id
1 'polypeptide(L)'
;MNAIFQQGPFSVARRVALLSVLAILFFFAPLTPPAWAAEAKEPPAAARTQPPDPGSQHASIVRSGTMGTKEGLTLRLTTDLGSVNIIQLEAGAAPVVRYTVHIETDARGAAAQQLLDAYSLKSKTISSGVEITGMLPPQAVRSADAQFWVQFEVAVPRGYSIDVNTEGGDITTGDIGGTAALHTQGGNIKMGRIGGSGLRDASLGRSAAKLETEGGHIQVLDVAGDLTAFTGGGHINVGNISGDAALRTGGGHIRAGQIGGRAELETVGGNITVARAGNFVSVRTGGGQIDFGEVRGSVHAQTGGGGIRVMYVSGPMELESSSGSICLTRVAGALQAATSGGTITAWINPDSPSGGGNVRLAGASQLNSVNGDIVVFLPRNLAANIDATVANGSERRIEADPALHLTMQVPTSGSGPVHAMAVLNGGGAPLKLKTTAGKIRLQFLDSEVALHESLIREQMDRLNKRLTENGFEAVSFSKGPGSSSSIPTEMPAPSETKTDWLESWLVNLEITFRGGITEDPDDFQKRLVNFPKPSYPALAQRAGLQGIVKLQVRLKKDGSVEVQKLLEGEPALSDAAIAAVKQWRARPASINGKPVEVISTVTFNFQLH
;
A
#
# COMPACT_ATOMS: atom_id res chain seq x y z
N MET A 1 4.03 75.11 13.69
CA MET A 1 2.95 75.55 12.78
C MET A 1 1.68 74.76 13.06
N ASN A 2 0.53 75.21 12.55
CA ASN A 2 -0.83 74.71 12.82
C ASN A 2 -0.98 73.19 12.49
N ALA A 3 -1.79 72.34 13.12
CA ALA A 3 -3.15 72.46 13.69
C ALA A 3 -4.26 72.56 12.59
N ILE A 4 -5.44 71.90 12.63
CA ILE A 4 -6.06 71.01 13.66
C ILE A 4 -7.29 70.23 13.07
N PHE A 5 -7.64 69.04 13.62
CA PHE A 5 -8.97 68.34 13.65
C PHE A 5 -9.79 67.85 12.40
N GLN A 6 -10.72 66.92 12.71
CA GLN A 6 -12.03 66.57 12.06
C GLN A 6 -12.05 65.96 10.63
N GLN A 7 -13.12 65.31 10.13
CA GLN A 7 -14.14 64.32 10.63
C GLN A 7 -14.85 63.71 9.37
N GLY A 8 -15.75 62.72 9.50
CA GLY A 8 -16.61 62.23 8.39
C GLY A 8 -17.92 63.05 8.24
N PRO A 9 -19.08 62.50 7.78
CA PRO A 9 -19.34 61.22 7.07
C PRO A 9 -20.25 61.41 5.80
N PHE A 10 -21.26 60.54 5.59
CA PHE A 10 -22.35 60.55 4.55
C PHE A 10 -22.01 60.13 3.10
N SER A 11 -22.96 59.70 2.23
CA SER A 11 -24.13 58.80 2.40
C SER A 11 -24.78 58.39 1.06
N VAL A 12 -25.55 57.29 1.09
CA VAL A 12 -26.40 56.72 0.02
C VAL A 12 -27.39 57.72 -0.65
N ALA A 13 -27.55 57.65 -1.99
CA ALA A 13 -28.72 58.16 -2.70
C ALA A 13 -29.03 57.37 -4.00
N ARG A 14 -30.32 57.15 -4.32
CA ARG A 14 -30.86 56.29 -5.40
C ARG A 14 -31.01 56.99 -6.77
N ARG A 15 -31.16 56.19 -7.85
CA ARG A 15 -32.05 56.44 -9.01
C ARG A 15 -32.78 55.13 -9.41
N VAL A 16 -34.13 55.08 -9.44
CA VAL A 16 -35.05 55.15 -10.63
C VAL A 16 -34.93 53.88 -11.52
N ALA A 17 -35.89 52.93 -11.62
CA ALA A 17 -37.33 52.93 -11.99
C ALA A 17 -37.58 52.94 -13.54
N LEU A 18 -38.63 52.36 -14.15
CA LEU A 18 -39.92 51.76 -13.70
C LEU A 18 -40.43 50.61 -14.67
N LEU A 19 -41.60 50.00 -14.38
CA LEU A 19 -42.23 48.77 -14.94
C LEU A 19 -42.84 48.80 -16.36
N SER A 20 -42.98 47.59 -16.94
CA SER A 20 -44.13 47.01 -17.69
C SER A 20 -43.91 45.50 -17.94
N VAL A 21 -44.84 44.60 -18.35
CA VAL A 21 -46.27 44.28 -18.00
C VAL A 21 -46.67 43.05 -18.87
N LEU A 22 -47.51 42.05 -18.51
CA LEU A 22 -47.94 41.43 -17.23
C LEU A 22 -48.73 40.11 -17.54
N ALA A 23 -48.53 39.00 -16.79
CA ALA A 23 -49.36 37.77 -16.85
C ALA A 23 -49.28 36.96 -15.52
N ILE A 24 -50.21 36.12 -15.01
CA ILE A 24 -51.48 35.46 -15.47
C ILE A 24 -51.30 34.05 -16.12
N LEU A 25 -51.92 32.93 -15.67
CA LEU A 25 -52.63 32.56 -14.43
C LEU A 25 -52.63 31.01 -14.20
N PHE A 26 -52.26 30.53 -12.99
CA PHE A 26 -52.86 29.44 -12.14
C PHE A 26 -53.16 28.00 -12.67
N PHE A 27 -53.29 26.91 -11.87
CA PHE A 27 -52.73 26.44 -10.56
C PHE A 27 -53.20 24.96 -10.30
N PHE A 28 -52.57 24.26 -9.32
CA PHE A 28 -53.02 23.02 -8.60
C PHE A 28 -52.87 21.62 -9.27
N ALA A 29 -52.90 20.59 -8.40
CA ALA A 29 -52.62 19.14 -8.60
C ALA A 29 -53.74 18.31 -7.88
N PRO A 30 -53.66 16.98 -7.58
CA PRO A 30 -52.65 15.93 -7.83
C PRO A 30 -53.22 14.51 -8.21
N LEU A 31 -52.36 13.47 -8.12
CA LEU A 31 -52.63 12.03 -7.83
C LEU A 31 -53.19 11.01 -8.89
N THR A 32 -52.64 9.79 -8.76
CA THR A 32 -53.12 8.44 -9.15
C THR A 32 -53.16 7.97 -10.64
N PRO A 33 -52.92 6.66 -10.90
CA PRO A 33 -52.90 6.05 -12.25
C PRO A 33 -54.15 5.18 -12.54
N PRO A 34 -54.32 4.72 -13.80
CA PRO A 34 -55.10 3.54 -14.14
C PRO A 34 -54.21 2.36 -14.61
N ALA A 35 -54.69 1.14 -14.43
CA ALA A 35 -54.14 -0.06 -15.08
C ALA A 35 -55.26 -0.80 -15.80
N TRP A 36 -54.96 -1.40 -16.96
CA TRP A 36 -55.72 -2.54 -17.49
C TRP A 36 -54.82 -3.43 -18.34
N ALA A 37 -55.10 -4.73 -18.30
CA ALA A 37 -54.35 -5.74 -19.03
C ALA A 37 -55.08 -6.14 -20.34
N ALA A 38 -54.30 -6.51 -21.35
CA ALA A 38 -54.74 -7.30 -22.49
C ALA A 38 -53.64 -8.31 -22.82
N GLU A 39 -54.00 -9.58 -22.94
CA GLU A 39 -53.06 -10.71 -23.00
C GLU A 39 -52.90 -11.20 -24.45
N ALA A 40 -51.66 -11.18 -24.99
CA ALA A 40 -51.41 -11.46 -26.41
C ALA A 40 -50.03 -12.09 -26.70
N LYS A 41 -49.83 -13.34 -26.22
CA LYS A 41 -49.24 -14.48 -26.95
C LYS A 41 -48.06 -14.21 -27.93
N GLU A 42 -46.84 -14.56 -27.49
CA GLU A 42 -45.69 -14.85 -28.38
C GLU A 42 -46.00 -15.97 -29.39
N PRO A 43 -45.40 -15.97 -30.62
CA PRO A 43 -44.02 -16.44 -30.83
C PRO A 43 -43.27 -15.63 -31.96
N PRO A 44 -42.12 -16.08 -32.52
CA PRO A 44 -40.82 -15.72 -31.94
C PRO A 44 -39.81 -15.11 -32.94
N ALA A 45 -38.67 -14.66 -32.40
CA ALA A 45 -37.38 -14.49 -33.07
C ALA A 45 -37.31 -13.63 -34.36
N ALA A 46 -36.96 -12.35 -34.19
CA ALA A 46 -36.24 -11.57 -35.19
C ALA A 46 -35.20 -10.68 -34.49
N ALA A 47 -33.96 -10.66 -34.98
CA ALA A 47 -32.94 -9.74 -34.48
C ALA A 47 -33.32 -8.31 -34.89
N ARG A 48 -33.50 -7.41 -33.92
CA ARG A 48 -33.90 -6.02 -34.18
C ARG A 48 -32.68 -5.19 -34.56
N THR A 49 -32.42 -5.07 -35.86
CA THR A 49 -31.57 -4.01 -36.40
C THR A 49 -32.22 -2.66 -36.13
N GLN A 50 -31.62 -1.90 -35.23
CA GLN A 50 -32.03 -0.53 -34.92
C GLN A 50 -31.35 0.42 -35.93
N PRO A 51 -32.08 1.36 -36.57
CA PRO A 51 -31.48 2.26 -37.55
C PRO A 51 -30.46 3.21 -36.89
N PRO A 52 -29.40 3.62 -37.61
CA PRO A 52 -28.30 4.38 -37.04
C PRO A 52 -28.72 5.79 -36.60
N ASP A 53 -28.13 6.23 -35.48
CA ASP A 53 -28.32 7.58 -34.92
C ASP A 53 -27.65 8.63 -35.85
N PRO A 54 -28.22 9.84 -36.01
CA PRO A 54 -27.76 10.80 -37.02
C PRO A 54 -26.49 11.54 -36.58
N GLY A 55 -25.35 10.83 -36.60
CA GLY A 55 -24.03 11.39 -36.31
C GLY A 55 -22.84 10.48 -36.65
N SER A 56 -23.00 9.16 -36.67
CA SER A 56 -21.90 8.21 -36.94
C SER A 56 -21.63 8.02 -38.44
N GLN A 57 -20.36 8.13 -38.86
CA GLN A 57 -19.93 7.78 -40.24
C GLN A 57 -19.64 6.29 -40.44
N HIS A 58 -19.84 5.46 -39.41
CA HIS A 58 -19.61 4.02 -39.40
C HIS A 58 -20.92 3.26 -39.64
N ALA A 59 -20.82 2.06 -40.22
CA ALA A 59 -21.92 1.10 -40.24
C ALA A 59 -21.82 0.19 -39.02
N SER A 60 -22.94 -0.08 -38.35
CA SER A 60 -22.97 -0.94 -37.16
C SER A 60 -24.14 -1.92 -37.16
N ILE A 61 -23.95 -3.05 -36.44
CA ILE A 61 -24.99 -4.02 -36.14
C ILE A 61 -24.85 -4.48 -34.69
N VAL A 62 -25.98 -4.71 -34.01
CA VAL A 62 -26.02 -5.26 -32.66
C VAL A 62 -26.63 -6.65 -32.71
N ARG A 63 -25.94 -7.64 -32.13
CA ARG A 63 -26.40 -9.02 -32.03
C ARG A 63 -26.47 -9.43 -30.55
N SER A 64 -27.65 -9.73 -30.03
CA SER A 64 -27.86 -10.06 -28.62
C SER A 64 -28.60 -11.40 -28.43
N GLY A 65 -28.53 -11.93 -27.20
CA GLY A 65 -29.21 -13.18 -26.83
C GLY A 65 -29.25 -13.40 -25.32
N THR A 66 -29.99 -14.42 -24.91
CA THR A 66 -30.13 -14.82 -23.49
C THR A 66 -30.23 -16.33 -23.40
N MET A 67 -29.37 -16.93 -22.56
CA MET A 67 -29.17 -18.38 -22.46
C MET A 67 -29.51 -18.84 -21.03
N GLY A 68 -30.52 -19.70 -20.90
CA GLY A 68 -30.90 -20.32 -19.62
C GLY A 68 -29.81 -21.28 -19.12
N THR A 69 -29.46 -21.18 -17.84
CA THR A 69 -28.28 -21.86 -17.29
C THR A 69 -28.38 -22.03 -15.75
N LYS A 70 -27.28 -22.26 -15.00
CA LYS A 70 -27.30 -22.54 -13.55
C LYS A 70 -26.08 -21.97 -12.83
N GLU A 71 -26.27 -21.47 -11.61
CA GLU A 71 -25.17 -21.02 -10.73
C GLU A 71 -24.09 -22.10 -10.56
N GLY A 72 -22.81 -21.67 -10.46
CA GLY A 72 -21.66 -22.56 -10.31
C GLY A 72 -21.09 -23.13 -11.63
N LEU A 73 -21.54 -22.64 -12.79
CA LEU A 73 -21.04 -23.05 -14.11
C LEU A 73 -20.09 -22.02 -14.74
N THR A 74 -19.53 -22.34 -15.91
CA THR A 74 -18.52 -21.52 -16.60
C THR A 74 -19.12 -20.81 -17.83
N LEU A 75 -18.83 -19.52 -17.98
CA LEU A 75 -18.92 -18.85 -19.28
C LEU A 75 -17.61 -19.09 -20.04
N ARG A 76 -17.71 -19.67 -21.24
CA ARG A 76 -16.65 -19.67 -22.24
C ARG A 76 -16.92 -18.61 -23.29
N LEU A 77 -15.98 -17.70 -23.47
CA LEU A 77 -15.97 -16.74 -24.57
C LEU A 77 -14.66 -16.87 -25.34
N THR A 78 -14.76 -17.07 -26.65
CA THR A 78 -13.61 -17.05 -27.55
C THR A 78 -13.91 -16.11 -28.70
N THR A 79 -13.05 -15.13 -28.95
CA THR A 79 -13.15 -14.24 -30.11
C THR A 79 -11.77 -14.02 -30.72
N ASP A 80 -11.71 -13.72 -32.00
CA ASP A 80 -10.51 -13.21 -32.65
C ASP A 80 -10.34 -11.71 -32.32
N LEU A 81 -11.40 -10.95 -32.51
CA LEU A 81 -11.42 -9.50 -32.32
C LEU A 81 -12.49 -9.11 -31.30
N GLY A 82 -12.15 -8.17 -30.44
CA GLY A 82 -13.10 -7.41 -29.63
C GLY A 82 -12.69 -7.22 -28.18
N SER A 83 -13.02 -6.05 -27.66
CA SER A 83 -12.98 -5.79 -26.21
C SER A 83 -14.15 -6.49 -25.53
N VAL A 84 -13.92 -7.02 -24.34
CA VAL A 84 -14.86 -7.85 -23.58
C VAL A 84 -15.17 -7.15 -22.26
N ASN A 85 -16.43 -6.89 -21.99
CA ASN A 85 -16.94 -6.36 -20.72
C ASN A 85 -17.87 -7.39 -20.06
N ILE A 86 -17.44 -7.99 -18.95
CA ILE A 86 -18.26 -8.94 -18.18
C ILE A 86 -18.75 -8.30 -16.90
N ILE A 87 -20.07 -8.24 -16.74
CA ILE A 87 -20.75 -7.75 -15.54
C ILE A 87 -21.47 -8.88 -14.82
N GLN A 88 -21.57 -8.77 -13.50
CA GLN A 88 -22.28 -9.75 -12.67
C GLN A 88 -23.72 -9.32 -12.46
N LEU A 89 -24.66 -10.27 -12.54
CA LEU A 89 -26.08 -10.02 -12.31
C LEU A 89 -26.41 -9.64 -10.84
N GLU A 90 -27.54 -8.95 -10.68
CA GLU A 90 -28.08 -8.55 -9.38
C GLU A 90 -28.47 -9.75 -8.50
N ALA A 91 -28.55 -9.53 -7.20
CA ALA A 91 -28.90 -10.58 -6.24
C ALA A 91 -30.34 -11.07 -6.48
N GLY A 92 -30.53 -12.37 -6.65
CA GLY A 92 -31.86 -12.97 -6.91
C GLY A 92 -32.35 -12.87 -8.35
N ALA A 93 -31.53 -12.35 -9.29
CA ALA A 93 -31.82 -12.47 -10.72
C ALA A 93 -31.86 -13.95 -11.15
N ALA A 94 -32.67 -14.28 -12.15
CA ALA A 94 -32.72 -15.63 -12.71
C ALA A 94 -31.36 -16.02 -13.34
N PRO A 95 -30.90 -17.27 -13.20
CA PRO A 95 -29.60 -17.72 -13.72
C PRO A 95 -29.62 -17.85 -15.25
N VAL A 96 -29.36 -16.72 -15.92
CA VAL A 96 -29.22 -16.60 -17.36
C VAL A 96 -27.89 -15.93 -17.69
N VAL A 97 -27.23 -16.34 -18.76
CA VAL A 97 -26.21 -15.50 -19.40
C VAL A 97 -26.93 -14.61 -20.41
N ARG A 98 -26.79 -13.29 -20.30
CA ARG A 98 -27.21 -12.34 -21.33
C ARG A 98 -25.97 -11.85 -22.06
N TYR A 99 -26.04 -11.72 -23.38
CA TYR A 99 -24.96 -11.10 -24.14
C TYR A 99 -25.50 -10.11 -25.16
N THR A 100 -24.73 -9.05 -25.40
CA THR A 100 -24.92 -8.09 -26.47
C THR A 100 -23.56 -7.90 -27.14
N VAL A 101 -23.49 -8.06 -28.46
CA VAL A 101 -22.27 -7.82 -29.23
C VAL A 101 -22.54 -6.65 -30.17
N HIS A 102 -21.85 -5.54 -29.95
CA HIS A 102 -21.81 -4.39 -30.84
C HIS A 102 -20.67 -4.61 -31.84
N ILE A 103 -20.98 -4.45 -33.12
CA ILE A 103 -20.05 -4.68 -34.23
C ILE A 103 -20.11 -3.46 -35.14
N GLU A 104 -18.98 -2.79 -35.37
CA GLU A 104 -18.90 -1.57 -36.18
C GLU A 104 -17.77 -1.64 -37.23
N THR A 105 -17.94 -0.91 -38.33
CA THR A 105 -16.90 -0.74 -39.35
C THR A 105 -16.97 0.63 -40.03
N ASP A 106 -15.82 1.17 -40.44
CA ASP A 106 -15.71 2.39 -41.25
C ASP A 106 -16.01 2.15 -42.75
N ALA A 107 -16.12 0.88 -43.16
CA ALA A 107 -16.52 0.47 -44.50
C ALA A 107 -17.89 1.07 -44.89
N ARG A 108 -18.11 1.27 -46.19
CA ARG A 108 -19.28 1.99 -46.72
C ARG A 108 -20.06 1.17 -47.75
N GLY A 109 -21.37 1.41 -47.82
CA GLY A 109 -22.27 0.78 -48.77
C GLY A 109 -22.33 -0.75 -48.63
N ALA A 110 -22.46 -1.47 -49.75
CA ALA A 110 -22.65 -2.92 -49.76
C ALA A 110 -21.49 -3.70 -49.12
N ALA A 111 -20.25 -3.20 -49.21
CA ALA A 111 -19.09 -3.82 -48.59
C ALA A 111 -19.19 -3.84 -47.05
N ALA A 112 -19.74 -2.77 -46.45
CA ALA A 112 -19.97 -2.69 -45.01
C ALA A 112 -20.93 -3.78 -44.54
N GLN A 113 -22.08 -3.91 -45.21
CA GLN A 113 -23.06 -4.94 -44.88
C GLN A 113 -22.48 -6.35 -45.05
N GLN A 114 -21.71 -6.59 -46.11
CA GLN A 114 -21.05 -7.89 -46.33
C GLN A 114 -20.07 -8.27 -45.21
N LEU A 115 -19.30 -7.32 -44.66
CA LEU A 115 -18.43 -7.55 -43.50
C LEU A 115 -19.24 -7.82 -42.22
N LEU A 116 -20.25 -6.99 -41.95
CA LEU A 116 -21.11 -7.10 -40.76
C LEU A 116 -21.95 -8.39 -40.76
N ASP A 117 -22.32 -8.90 -41.94
CA ASP A 117 -23.00 -10.19 -42.10
C ASP A 117 -22.03 -11.37 -41.97
N ALA A 118 -20.82 -11.27 -42.56
CA ALA A 118 -19.79 -12.32 -42.54
C ALA A 118 -19.26 -12.64 -41.14
N TYR A 119 -19.37 -11.73 -40.17
CA TYR A 119 -18.98 -11.99 -38.78
C TYR A 119 -19.80 -13.15 -38.17
N SER A 120 -19.12 -14.21 -37.75
CA SER A 120 -19.72 -15.43 -37.24
C SER A 120 -19.81 -15.40 -35.72
N LEU A 121 -20.96 -14.96 -35.20
CA LEU A 121 -21.30 -15.08 -33.79
C LEU A 121 -22.14 -16.35 -33.55
N LYS A 122 -21.67 -17.23 -32.67
CA LYS A 122 -22.33 -18.48 -32.27
C LYS A 122 -22.44 -18.55 -30.75
N SER A 123 -23.57 -19.06 -30.25
CA SER A 123 -23.80 -19.25 -28.81
C SER A 123 -24.56 -20.55 -28.55
N LYS A 124 -24.16 -21.31 -27.55
CA LYS A 124 -24.83 -22.56 -27.14
C LYS A 124 -24.73 -22.79 -25.63
N THR A 125 -25.74 -23.42 -25.04
CA THR A 125 -25.64 -23.99 -23.69
C THR A 125 -24.97 -25.35 -23.77
N ILE A 126 -24.04 -25.61 -22.87
CA ILE A 126 -23.32 -26.89 -22.73
C ILE A 126 -23.43 -27.39 -21.29
N SER A 127 -23.04 -28.65 -21.02
CA SER A 127 -23.12 -29.25 -19.68
C SER A 127 -22.33 -28.47 -18.61
N SER A 128 -21.26 -27.78 -19.00
CA SER A 128 -20.43 -26.94 -18.12
C SER A 128 -20.82 -25.46 -18.09
N GLY A 129 -21.93 -25.04 -18.72
CA GLY A 129 -22.37 -23.63 -18.74
C GLY A 129 -22.77 -23.12 -20.11
N VAL A 130 -22.17 -22.01 -20.55
CA VAL A 130 -22.49 -21.34 -21.82
C VAL A 130 -21.21 -21.09 -22.61
N GLU A 131 -21.23 -21.41 -23.90
CA GLU A 131 -20.11 -21.16 -24.82
C GLU A 131 -20.56 -20.17 -25.90
N ILE A 132 -19.80 -19.08 -26.04
CA ILE A 132 -19.97 -18.02 -27.03
C ILE A 132 -18.68 -17.96 -27.88
N THR A 133 -18.84 -17.89 -29.20
CA THR A 133 -17.72 -17.82 -30.14
C THR A 133 -17.98 -16.72 -31.15
N GLY A 134 -17.08 -15.73 -31.21
CA GLY A 134 -16.98 -14.75 -32.29
C GLY A 134 -15.82 -15.10 -33.22
N MET A 135 -16.00 -14.94 -34.53
CA MET A 135 -14.93 -15.07 -35.54
C MET A 135 -15.27 -14.27 -36.79
N LEU A 136 -14.36 -13.42 -37.26
CA LEU A 136 -14.35 -12.79 -38.57
C LEU A 136 -13.54 -13.68 -39.54
N PRO A 137 -14.15 -14.27 -40.58
CA PRO A 137 -13.42 -15.16 -41.49
C PRO A 137 -12.21 -14.47 -42.15
N PRO A 138 -11.01 -15.08 -42.22
CA PRO A 138 -9.80 -14.45 -42.80
C PRO A 138 -9.94 -14.02 -44.27
N GLN A 139 -10.94 -14.53 -44.99
CA GLN A 139 -11.28 -14.09 -46.35
C GLN A 139 -11.99 -12.73 -46.36
N ALA A 140 -12.77 -12.39 -45.33
CA ALA A 140 -13.43 -11.09 -45.19
C ALA A 140 -12.40 -10.00 -44.88
N VAL A 141 -11.47 -10.26 -43.95
CA VAL A 141 -10.37 -9.35 -43.59
C VAL A 141 -9.51 -8.97 -44.80
N ARG A 142 -9.26 -9.92 -45.72
CA ARG A 142 -8.50 -9.68 -46.95
C ARG A 142 -9.28 -8.97 -48.06
N SER A 143 -10.58 -8.75 -47.90
CA SER A 143 -11.47 -8.20 -48.92
C SER A 143 -11.80 -6.72 -48.73
N ALA A 144 -11.35 -6.09 -47.64
CA ALA A 144 -11.61 -4.69 -47.36
C ALA A 144 -10.46 -4.05 -46.55
N ASP A 145 -9.91 -2.95 -47.07
CA ASP A 145 -9.04 -2.03 -46.32
C ASP A 145 -9.92 -1.19 -45.36
N ALA A 146 -10.50 -1.85 -44.36
CA ALA A 146 -11.47 -1.29 -43.44
C ALA A 146 -11.14 -1.63 -41.98
N GLN A 147 -11.40 -0.70 -41.07
CA GLN A 147 -11.33 -0.93 -39.64
C GLN A 147 -12.60 -1.63 -39.16
N PHE A 148 -12.46 -2.49 -38.16
CA PHE A 148 -13.52 -3.32 -37.62
C PHE A 148 -13.41 -3.34 -36.10
N TRP A 149 -14.49 -2.97 -35.41
CA TRP A 149 -14.54 -2.90 -33.96
C TRP A 149 -15.63 -3.84 -33.44
N VAL A 150 -15.32 -4.56 -32.36
CA VAL A 150 -16.26 -5.46 -31.69
C VAL A 150 -16.21 -5.19 -30.19
N GLN A 151 -17.37 -5.04 -29.56
CA GLN A 151 -17.53 -4.91 -28.12
C GLN A 151 -18.54 -5.94 -27.64
N PHE A 152 -18.07 -6.88 -26.80
CA PHE A 152 -18.91 -7.84 -26.11
C PHE A 152 -19.31 -7.29 -24.74
N GLU A 153 -20.60 -7.22 -24.47
CA GLU A 153 -21.14 -7.00 -23.14
C GLU A 153 -21.86 -8.25 -22.68
N VAL A 154 -21.38 -8.89 -21.61
CA VAL A 154 -21.91 -10.18 -21.14
C VAL A 154 -22.25 -10.09 -19.65
N ALA A 155 -23.51 -10.35 -19.32
CA ALA A 155 -23.98 -10.44 -17.94
C ALA A 155 -24.04 -11.91 -17.49
N VAL A 156 -23.34 -12.24 -16.40
CA VAL A 156 -23.25 -13.60 -15.84
C VAL A 156 -23.90 -13.70 -14.45
N PRO A 157 -24.47 -14.86 -14.06
CA PRO A 157 -24.89 -15.13 -12.68
C PRO A 157 -23.73 -15.12 -11.68
N ARG A 158 -24.01 -15.09 -10.37
CA ARG A 158 -23.00 -14.65 -9.37
C ARG A 158 -21.90 -15.68 -9.09
N GLY A 159 -22.24 -16.95 -9.03
CA GLY A 159 -21.32 -18.04 -8.79
C GLY A 159 -20.57 -18.50 -10.04
N TYR A 160 -20.52 -17.70 -11.11
CA TYR A 160 -19.91 -18.12 -12.36
C TYR A 160 -18.39 -18.12 -12.33
N SER A 161 -17.81 -19.12 -12.98
CA SER A 161 -16.45 -19.04 -13.51
C SER A 161 -16.47 -18.41 -14.90
N ILE A 162 -15.36 -17.79 -15.30
CA ILE A 162 -15.19 -17.22 -16.64
C ILE A 162 -13.88 -17.72 -17.28
N ASP A 163 -13.97 -18.01 -18.58
CA ASP A 163 -12.92 -18.59 -19.42
C ASP A 163 -12.97 -17.79 -20.74
N VAL A 164 -12.13 -16.75 -20.83
CA VAL A 164 -12.18 -15.71 -21.86
C VAL A 164 -10.86 -15.67 -22.63
N ASN A 165 -10.96 -15.84 -23.94
CA ASN A 165 -9.84 -15.70 -24.87
C ASN A 165 -10.21 -14.71 -25.98
N THR A 166 -9.40 -13.68 -26.18
CA THR A 166 -9.48 -12.74 -27.33
C THR A 166 -8.11 -12.63 -27.97
N GLU A 167 -7.97 -12.65 -29.30
CA GLU A 167 -6.65 -12.38 -29.90
C GLU A 167 -6.33 -10.88 -29.79
N GLY A 168 -7.32 -10.00 -30.00
CA GLY A 168 -7.18 -8.55 -29.84
C GLY A 168 -8.36 -7.85 -29.16
N GLY A 169 -8.12 -7.31 -27.95
CA GLY A 169 -9.05 -6.42 -27.25
C GLY A 169 -8.81 -6.36 -25.74
N ASP A 170 -9.31 -5.31 -25.09
CA ASP A 170 -9.23 -5.17 -23.63
C ASP A 170 -10.28 -6.05 -22.95
N ILE A 171 -9.91 -6.76 -21.88
CA ILE A 171 -10.82 -7.56 -21.06
C ILE A 171 -11.09 -6.81 -19.76
N THR A 172 -12.31 -6.29 -19.61
CA THR A 172 -12.84 -5.74 -18.36
C THR A 172 -13.83 -6.72 -17.73
N THR A 173 -13.69 -6.96 -16.43
CA THR A 173 -14.59 -7.82 -15.66
C THR A 173 -14.93 -7.17 -14.31
N GLY A 174 -16.18 -7.30 -13.87
CA GLY A 174 -16.61 -6.91 -12.53
C GLY A 174 -16.15 -7.88 -11.45
N ASP A 175 -16.88 -7.94 -10.34
CA ASP A 175 -16.70 -8.98 -9.32
C ASP A 175 -17.23 -10.33 -9.85
N ILE A 176 -16.48 -11.41 -9.64
CA ILE A 176 -16.74 -12.77 -10.16
C ILE A 176 -16.65 -13.78 -9.00
N GLY A 177 -17.74 -14.50 -8.72
CA GLY A 177 -17.79 -15.43 -7.57
C GLY A 177 -16.99 -16.73 -7.73
N GLY A 178 -16.72 -17.17 -8.96
CA GLY A 178 -16.01 -18.42 -9.26
C GLY A 178 -14.50 -18.26 -9.49
N THR A 179 -14.01 -18.91 -10.56
CA THR A 179 -12.62 -18.83 -11.06
C THR A 179 -12.55 -17.99 -12.35
N ALA A 180 -11.38 -17.45 -12.68
CA ALA A 180 -11.19 -16.68 -13.91
C ALA A 180 -9.95 -17.10 -14.70
N ALA A 181 -10.12 -17.45 -15.97
CA ALA A 181 -9.04 -17.58 -16.95
C ALA A 181 -9.25 -16.50 -18.01
N LEU A 182 -8.38 -15.49 -18.06
CA LEU A 182 -8.48 -14.35 -19.00
C LEU A 182 -7.19 -14.27 -19.82
N HIS A 183 -7.31 -14.34 -21.15
CA HIS A 183 -6.18 -14.28 -22.09
C HIS A 183 -6.48 -13.27 -23.21
N THR A 184 -5.54 -12.35 -23.46
CA THR A 184 -5.56 -11.40 -24.59
C THR A 184 -4.15 -11.19 -25.12
N GLN A 185 -3.88 -11.15 -26.43
CA GLN A 185 -2.50 -10.86 -26.86
C GLN A 185 -2.14 -9.39 -26.61
N GLY A 186 -2.88 -8.47 -27.23
CA GLY A 186 -2.55 -7.04 -27.19
C GLY A 186 -3.11 -6.27 -26.00
N GLY A 187 -4.25 -6.70 -25.44
CA GLY A 187 -5.09 -5.86 -24.58
C GLY A 187 -4.73 -5.84 -23.10
N ASN A 188 -5.29 -4.86 -22.40
CA ASN A 188 -5.27 -4.78 -20.94
C ASN A 188 -6.29 -5.75 -20.32
N ILE A 189 -5.98 -6.25 -19.13
CA ILE A 189 -6.91 -7.01 -18.29
C ILE A 189 -7.23 -6.19 -17.05
N LYS A 190 -8.49 -5.83 -16.87
CA LYS A 190 -9.00 -5.16 -15.68
C LYS A 190 -10.06 -6.02 -15.01
N MET A 191 -9.86 -6.34 -13.74
CA MET A 191 -10.71 -7.26 -12.99
C MET A 191 -11.12 -6.69 -11.64
N GLY A 192 -12.38 -6.93 -11.27
CA GLY A 192 -12.90 -6.72 -9.92
C GLY A 192 -12.36 -7.75 -8.93
N ARG A 193 -13.22 -8.20 -8.01
CA ARG A 193 -12.90 -9.21 -7.01
C ARG A 193 -13.16 -10.63 -7.51
N ILE A 194 -12.40 -11.59 -6.99
CA ILE A 194 -12.45 -12.99 -7.40
C ILE A 194 -12.73 -13.86 -6.17
N GLY A 195 -13.78 -14.66 -6.23
CA GLY A 195 -14.32 -15.40 -5.10
C GLY A 195 -15.39 -14.60 -4.34
N GLY A 196 -16.52 -15.25 -4.06
CA GLY A 196 -17.69 -14.59 -3.49
C GLY A 196 -17.48 -13.98 -2.10
N SER A 197 -17.75 -12.68 -1.96
CA SER A 197 -17.81 -12.01 -0.66
C SER A 197 -18.87 -12.68 0.24
N GLY A 198 -18.42 -13.38 1.28
CA GLY A 198 -19.27 -13.93 2.34
C GLY A 198 -19.27 -15.46 2.50
N LEU A 199 -18.73 -16.24 1.54
CA LEU A 199 -18.73 -17.71 1.64
C LEU A 199 -17.35 -18.29 1.96
N ARG A 200 -17.12 -18.57 3.25
CA ARG A 200 -16.09 -19.52 3.72
C ARG A 200 -16.52 -20.99 3.49
N ASP A 201 -17.15 -21.28 2.35
CA ASP A 201 -17.60 -22.63 2.04
C ASP A 201 -16.48 -23.39 1.32
N ALA A 202 -15.78 -24.25 2.06
CA ALA A 202 -14.71 -25.11 1.54
C ALA A 202 -15.20 -26.18 0.54
N SER A 203 -16.51 -26.25 0.29
CA SER A 203 -17.12 -27.11 -0.74
C SER A 203 -16.92 -26.57 -2.16
N LEU A 204 -16.70 -25.25 -2.31
CA LEU A 204 -16.31 -24.64 -3.59
C LEU A 204 -14.77 -24.62 -3.68
N GLY A 205 -14.24 -25.18 -4.77
CA GLY A 205 -12.79 -25.24 -5.00
C GLY A 205 -12.16 -23.85 -5.01
N ARG A 206 -10.92 -23.75 -4.52
CA ARG A 206 -10.18 -22.47 -4.34
C ARG A 206 -10.44 -21.49 -5.48
N SER A 207 -11.05 -20.34 -5.18
CA SER A 207 -11.23 -19.25 -6.13
C SER A 207 -9.86 -18.83 -6.67
N ALA A 208 -9.61 -19.11 -7.94
CA ALA A 208 -8.32 -18.97 -8.57
C ALA A 208 -8.41 -18.16 -9.85
N ALA A 209 -7.35 -17.43 -10.16
CA ALA A 209 -7.25 -16.63 -11.38
C ALA A 209 -5.97 -16.92 -12.16
N LYS A 210 -6.10 -17.00 -13.48
CA LYS A 210 -5.00 -17.07 -14.45
C LYS A 210 -5.21 -15.96 -15.48
N LEU A 211 -4.35 -14.95 -15.44
CA LEU A 211 -4.45 -13.74 -16.26
C LEU A 211 -3.20 -13.64 -17.16
N GLU A 212 -3.36 -13.58 -18.47
CA GLU A 212 -2.24 -13.58 -19.42
C GLU A 212 -2.42 -12.52 -20.51
N THR A 213 -1.39 -11.71 -20.73
CA THR A 213 -1.31 -10.80 -21.86
C THR A 213 0.11 -10.69 -22.43
N GLU A 214 0.27 -10.33 -23.70
CA GLU A 214 1.60 -10.07 -24.28
C GLU A 214 1.96 -8.58 -24.14
N GLY A 215 1.03 -7.67 -24.47
CA GLY A 215 1.30 -6.23 -24.44
C GLY A 215 0.76 -5.51 -23.18
N GLY A 216 -0.46 -5.80 -22.78
CA GLY A 216 -1.25 -4.92 -21.93
C GLY A 216 -0.95 -4.99 -20.43
N HIS A 217 -1.56 -4.08 -19.67
CA HIS A 217 -1.46 -4.03 -18.21
C HIS A 217 -2.49 -4.96 -17.56
N ILE A 218 -2.15 -5.51 -16.39
CA ILE A 218 -3.05 -6.29 -15.55
C ILE A 218 -3.38 -5.48 -14.29
N GLN A 219 -4.66 -5.18 -14.07
CA GLN A 219 -5.19 -4.60 -12.83
C GLN A 219 -6.24 -5.54 -12.22
N VAL A 220 -6.06 -5.90 -10.94
CA VAL A 220 -7.00 -6.74 -10.18
C VAL A 220 -7.29 -6.08 -8.83
N LEU A 221 -8.53 -6.12 -8.35
CA LEU A 221 -8.86 -5.69 -6.99
C LEU A 221 -8.37 -6.71 -5.95
N ASP A 222 -9.19 -7.71 -5.62
CA ASP A 222 -8.90 -8.68 -4.55
C ASP A 222 -9.16 -10.12 -5.02
N VAL A 223 -8.37 -11.08 -4.55
CA VAL A 223 -8.47 -12.50 -4.89
C VAL A 223 -8.60 -13.32 -3.60
N ALA A 224 -9.72 -14.05 -3.45
CA ALA A 224 -10.03 -14.86 -2.27
C ALA A 224 -9.22 -16.17 -2.18
N GLY A 225 -8.48 -16.52 -3.23
CA GLY A 225 -7.55 -17.66 -3.27
C GLY A 225 -6.29 -17.31 -4.08
N ASP A 226 -5.95 -18.15 -5.05
CA ASP A 226 -4.64 -18.17 -5.71
C ASP A 226 -4.65 -17.32 -7.03
N LEU A 227 -3.57 -16.58 -7.32
CA LEU A 227 -3.44 -15.76 -8.54
C LEU A 227 -2.16 -16.08 -9.31
N THR A 228 -2.31 -16.42 -10.59
CA THR A 228 -1.23 -16.42 -11.59
C THR A 228 -1.49 -15.26 -12.57
N ALA A 229 -0.52 -14.37 -12.76
CA ALA A 229 -0.61 -13.27 -13.73
C ALA A 229 0.70 -13.10 -14.51
N PHE A 230 0.60 -13.03 -15.84
CA PHE A 230 1.72 -12.82 -16.75
C PHE A 230 1.43 -11.68 -17.74
N THR A 231 2.39 -10.76 -17.92
CA THR A 231 2.35 -9.79 -19.02
C THR A 231 3.71 -9.66 -19.72
N GLY A 232 3.75 -9.64 -21.05
CA GLY A 232 5.00 -9.51 -21.80
C GLY A 232 5.69 -8.15 -21.66
N GLY A 233 4.93 -7.06 -21.43
CA GLY A 233 5.50 -5.72 -21.25
C GLY A 233 4.82 -4.82 -20.21
N GLY A 234 3.57 -5.13 -19.83
CA GLY A 234 2.75 -4.27 -18.99
C GLY A 234 3.09 -4.31 -17.49
N HIS A 235 2.40 -3.46 -16.74
CA HIS A 235 2.43 -3.48 -15.28
C HIS A 235 1.42 -4.50 -14.72
N ILE A 236 1.73 -5.10 -13.57
CA ILE A 236 0.81 -5.90 -12.77
C ILE A 236 0.53 -5.15 -11.47
N ASN A 237 -0.71 -4.72 -11.26
CA ASN A 237 -1.16 -4.04 -10.06
C ASN A 237 -2.30 -4.85 -9.42
N VAL A 238 -2.10 -5.36 -8.19
CA VAL A 238 -3.08 -6.17 -7.46
C VAL A 238 -3.27 -5.64 -6.04
N GLY A 239 -4.51 -5.68 -5.52
CA GLY A 239 -4.81 -5.41 -4.11
C GLY A 239 -4.42 -6.60 -3.22
N ASN A 240 -5.40 -7.31 -2.65
CA ASN A 240 -5.15 -8.39 -1.69
C ASN A 240 -5.34 -9.77 -2.33
N ILE A 241 -4.32 -10.62 -2.26
CA ILE A 241 -4.34 -12.03 -2.64
C ILE A 241 -4.33 -12.86 -1.35
N SER A 242 -5.34 -13.72 -1.18
CA SER A 242 -5.51 -14.49 0.06
C SER A 242 -4.71 -15.80 0.06
N GLY A 243 -4.55 -16.41 -1.12
CA GLY A 243 -3.75 -17.60 -1.34
C GLY A 243 -2.35 -17.30 -1.91
N ASP A 244 -1.86 -18.19 -2.76
CA ASP A 244 -0.55 -18.10 -3.41
C ASP A 244 -0.59 -17.13 -4.62
N ALA A 245 0.55 -16.48 -4.91
CA ALA A 245 0.68 -15.47 -5.97
C ALA A 245 1.91 -15.71 -6.84
N ALA A 246 1.71 -15.89 -8.15
CA ALA A 246 2.76 -16.00 -9.17
C ALA A 246 2.60 -14.88 -10.19
N LEU A 247 3.34 -13.77 -10.02
CA LEU A 247 3.19 -12.56 -10.84
C LEU A 247 4.47 -12.31 -11.65
N ARG A 248 4.37 -12.22 -12.98
CA ARG A 248 5.55 -12.21 -13.87
C ARG A 248 5.39 -11.17 -14.98
N THR A 249 6.36 -10.30 -15.21
CA THR A 249 6.32 -9.32 -16.32
C THR A 249 7.63 -9.19 -17.09
N GLY A 250 7.55 -9.10 -18.41
CA GLY A 250 8.74 -8.94 -19.26
C GLY A 250 9.41 -7.56 -19.19
N GLY A 251 8.86 -6.59 -18.44
CA GLY A 251 9.53 -5.31 -18.23
C GLY A 251 8.85 -4.33 -17.26
N GLY A 252 7.55 -4.46 -17.01
CA GLY A 252 6.81 -3.54 -16.17
C GLY A 252 7.00 -3.72 -14.66
N HIS A 253 6.31 -2.88 -13.90
CA HIS A 253 6.26 -2.94 -12.43
C HIS A 253 5.30 -4.01 -11.92
N ILE A 254 5.64 -4.63 -10.79
CA ILE A 254 4.71 -5.45 -10.00
C ILE A 254 4.39 -4.72 -8.69
N ARG A 255 3.10 -4.53 -8.40
CA ARG A 255 2.59 -4.03 -7.12
C ARG A 255 1.57 -5.01 -6.55
N ALA A 256 1.73 -5.37 -5.27
CA ALA A 256 0.76 -6.15 -4.51
C ALA A 256 0.52 -5.53 -3.13
N GLY A 257 -0.74 -5.45 -2.69
CA GLY A 257 -1.11 -4.99 -1.35
C GLY A 257 -0.76 -6.03 -0.28
N GLN A 258 -1.47 -7.16 -0.27
CA GLN A 258 -1.21 -8.29 0.62
C GLN A 258 -1.11 -9.58 -0.19
N ILE A 259 -0.18 -10.47 0.17
CA ILE A 259 -0.14 -11.87 -0.29
C ILE A 259 -0.20 -12.78 0.94
N GLY A 260 -1.25 -13.59 1.06
CA GLY A 260 -1.45 -14.48 2.22
C GLY A 260 -0.58 -15.73 2.18
N GLY A 261 -0.50 -16.37 1.01
CA GLY A 261 0.29 -17.58 0.76
C GLY A 261 1.74 -17.30 0.40
N ARG A 262 2.24 -18.07 -0.57
CA ARG A 262 3.56 -17.94 -1.20
C ARG A 262 3.55 -16.83 -2.25
N ALA A 263 4.56 -15.99 -2.28
CA ALA A 263 4.79 -15.02 -3.35
C ALA A 263 5.97 -15.44 -4.23
N GLU A 264 5.76 -15.51 -5.55
CA GLU A 264 6.81 -15.65 -6.56
C GLU A 264 6.64 -14.54 -7.60
N LEU A 265 7.54 -13.55 -7.57
CA LEU A 265 7.41 -12.31 -8.36
C LEU A 265 8.65 -12.08 -9.23
N GLU A 266 8.45 -11.92 -10.55
CA GLU A 266 9.55 -11.76 -11.52
C GLU A 266 9.35 -10.57 -12.47
N THR A 267 10.40 -9.78 -12.69
CA THR A 267 10.42 -8.79 -13.80
C THR A 267 11.80 -8.66 -14.42
N VAL A 268 11.89 -8.30 -15.70
CA VAL A 268 13.20 -8.08 -16.36
C VAL A 268 13.81 -6.73 -15.96
N GLY A 269 13.00 -5.67 -15.86
CA GLY A 269 13.51 -4.31 -15.59
C GLY A 269 12.75 -3.52 -14.52
N GLY A 270 11.54 -3.94 -14.14
CA GLY A 270 10.68 -3.17 -13.26
C GLY A 270 11.09 -3.22 -11.78
N ASN A 271 10.72 -2.16 -11.06
CA ASN A 271 10.58 -2.21 -9.61
C ASN A 271 9.49 -3.22 -9.20
N ILE A 272 9.69 -3.92 -8.08
CA ILE A 272 8.70 -4.78 -7.43
C ILE A 272 8.38 -4.20 -6.05
N THR A 273 7.11 -4.10 -5.70
CA THR A 273 6.67 -3.54 -4.40
C THR A 273 5.54 -4.39 -3.79
N VAL A 274 5.75 -4.88 -2.57
CA VAL A 274 4.74 -5.64 -1.81
C VAL A 274 4.62 -5.06 -0.40
N ALA A 275 3.41 -4.65 0.00
CA ALA A 275 3.25 -4.05 1.32
C ALA A 275 3.25 -5.08 2.45
N ARG A 276 2.59 -6.24 2.26
CA ARG A 276 2.57 -7.34 3.24
C ARG A 276 2.62 -8.73 2.60
N ALA A 277 3.40 -9.65 3.16
CA ALA A 277 3.43 -11.06 2.73
C ALA A 277 3.41 -12.03 3.93
N GLY A 278 2.57 -13.05 3.85
CA GLY A 278 2.28 -13.98 4.95
C GLY A 278 3.34 -15.07 5.15
N ASN A 279 3.73 -15.78 4.09
CA ASN A 279 4.58 -16.96 4.18
C ASN A 279 5.93 -16.76 3.45
N PHE A 280 6.23 -17.57 2.45
CA PHE A 280 7.49 -17.55 1.70
C PHE A 280 7.42 -16.55 0.54
N VAL A 281 8.50 -15.79 0.35
CA VAL A 281 8.62 -14.77 -0.70
C VAL A 281 9.88 -15.02 -1.53
N SER A 282 9.73 -15.24 -2.82
CA SER A 282 10.83 -15.31 -3.82
C SER A 282 10.64 -14.22 -4.85
N VAL A 283 11.61 -13.31 -4.98
CA VAL A 283 11.52 -12.17 -5.91
C VAL A 283 12.80 -11.98 -6.71
N ARG A 284 12.65 -11.80 -8.03
CA ARG A 284 13.76 -11.58 -8.96
C ARG A 284 13.48 -10.37 -9.86
N THR A 285 14.44 -9.45 -9.99
CA THR A 285 14.40 -8.38 -10.99
C THR A 285 15.74 -8.18 -11.68
N GLY A 286 15.78 -8.00 -13.00
CA GLY A 286 17.04 -7.79 -13.72
C GLY A 286 17.68 -6.41 -13.48
N GLY A 287 16.92 -5.41 -13.02
CA GLY A 287 17.46 -4.06 -12.78
C GLY A 287 16.66 -3.13 -11.87
N GLY A 288 15.44 -3.48 -11.47
CA GLY A 288 14.61 -2.61 -10.64
C GLY A 288 14.88 -2.70 -9.14
N GLN A 289 14.31 -1.74 -8.40
CA GLN A 289 14.30 -1.74 -6.94
C GLN A 289 13.27 -2.72 -6.39
N ILE A 290 13.62 -3.45 -5.33
CA ILE A 290 12.70 -4.30 -4.57
C ILE A 290 12.35 -3.58 -3.26
N ASP A 291 11.06 -3.33 -3.02
CA ASP A 291 10.57 -2.68 -1.80
C ASP A 291 9.53 -3.55 -1.07
N PHE A 292 9.83 -3.91 0.18
CA PHE A 292 8.96 -4.70 1.06
C PHE A 292 8.61 -3.96 2.35
N GLY A 293 7.33 -3.99 2.72
CA GLY A 293 6.86 -3.63 4.05
C GLY A 293 7.12 -4.74 5.07
N GLU A 294 6.09 -5.54 5.37
CA GLU A 294 6.11 -6.58 6.40
C GLU A 294 6.07 -7.98 5.78
N VAL A 295 7.08 -8.82 6.05
CA VAL A 295 7.06 -10.25 5.68
C VAL A 295 7.10 -11.12 6.93
N ARG A 296 6.11 -12.01 7.09
CA ARG A 296 5.97 -12.85 8.29
C ARG A 296 6.72 -14.18 8.22
N GLY A 297 6.98 -14.71 7.03
CA GLY A 297 7.85 -15.84 6.79
C GLY A 297 9.22 -15.43 6.23
N SER A 298 9.77 -16.23 5.31
CA SER A 298 11.12 -16.09 4.77
C SER A 298 11.17 -15.35 3.43
N VAL A 299 12.26 -14.61 3.20
CA VAL A 299 12.49 -13.83 1.96
C VAL A 299 13.72 -14.33 1.21
N HIS A 300 13.60 -14.58 -0.08
CA HIS A 300 14.70 -14.70 -1.03
C HIS A 300 14.51 -13.62 -2.11
N ALA A 301 15.43 -12.65 -2.22
CA ALA A 301 15.28 -11.52 -3.13
C ALA A 301 16.57 -11.20 -3.88
N GLN A 302 16.52 -11.17 -5.22
CA GLN A 302 17.66 -10.94 -6.10
C GLN A 302 17.39 -9.78 -7.07
N THR A 303 18.34 -8.85 -7.20
CA THR A 303 18.29 -7.77 -8.19
C THR A 303 19.61 -7.55 -8.94
N GLY A 304 19.54 -7.47 -10.27
CA GLY A 304 20.70 -7.27 -11.14
C GLY A 304 21.25 -5.83 -11.14
N GLY A 305 20.56 -4.86 -10.55
CA GLY A 305 21.02 -3.46 -10.56
C GLY A 305 20.32 -2.47 -9.62
N GLY A 306 19.17 -2.81 -9.05
CA GLY A 306 18.44 -1.94 -8.14
C GLY A 306 18.83 -2.14 -6.67
N GLY A 307 18.30 -1.28 -5.79
CA GLY A 307 18.39 -1.49 -4.35
C GLY A 307 17.42 -2.56 -3.85
N ILE A 308 17.70 -3.13 -2.67
CA ILE A 308 16.74 -3.94 -1.91
C ILE A 308 16.40 -3.19 -0.63
N ARG A 309 15.11 -3.00 -0.36
CA ARG A 309 14.59 -2.37 0.85
C ARG A 309 13.58 -3.27 1.53
N VAL A 310 13.80 -3.56 2.81
CA VAL A 310 12.89 -4.40 3.60
C VAL A 310 12.68 -3.77 4.97
N MET A 311 11.42 -3.46 5.30
CA MET A 311 11.11 -2.80 6.56
C MET A 311 11.05 -3.76 7.74
N TYR A 312 10.42 -4.93 7.59
CA TYR A 312 10.38 -5.96 8.62
C TYR A 312 10.33 -7.38 8.05
N VAL A 313 11.16 -8.27 8.62
CA VAL A 313 11.06 -9.72 8.42
C VAL A 313 11.26 -10.46 9.73
N SER A 314 10.31 -11.34 10.09
CA SER A 314 10.44 -12.26 11.22
C SER A 314 11.13 -13.58 10.88
N GLY A 315 10.98 -14.08 9.65
CA GLY A 315 11.68 -15.28 9.17
C GLY A 315 13.10 -15.01 8.66
N PRO A 316 13.81 -16.06 8.22
CA PRO A 316 15.14 -15.92 7.62
C PRO A 316 15.07 -15.21 6.27
N MET A 317 16.12 -14.46 5.92
CA MET A 317 16.21 -13.73 4.65
C MET A 317 17.55 -13.90 3.93
N GLU A 318 17.48 -13.97 2.61
CA GLU A 318 18.60 -14.10 1.67
C GLU A 318 18.44 -13.05 0.57
N LEU A 319 19.37 -12.09 0.48
CA LEU A 319 19.17 -10.85 -0.27
C LEU A 319 20.41 -10.51 -1.10
N GLU A 320 20.29 -10.47 -2.42
CA GLU A 320 21.43 -10.26 -3.34
C GLU A 320 21.17 -9.08 -4.29
N SER A 321 22.09 -8.11 -4.34
CA SER A 321 22.05 -7.04 -5.34
C SER A 321 23.42 -6.87 -5.99
N SER A 322 23.51 -6.98 -7.32
CA SER A 322 24.79 -6.85 -8.02
C SER A 322 25.50 -5.52 -7.71
N SER A 323 24.77 -4.40 -7.75
CA SER A 323 25.34 -3.05 -7.62
C SER A 323 24.58 -2.09 -6.69
N GLY A 324 23.33 -2.38 -6.32
CA GLY A 324 22.49 -1.48 -5.52
C GLY A 324 22.60 -1.74 -4.02
N SER A 325 22.32 -0.69 -3.24
CA SER A 325 22.37 -0.76 -1.77
C SER A 325 21.24 -1.60 -1.17
N ILE A 326 21.54 -2.29 -0.07
CA ILE A 326 20.60 -3.12 0.68
C ILE A 326 20.28 -2.42 2.02
N CYS A 327 19.01 -2.18 2.31
CA CYS A 327 18.55 -1.38 3.45
C CYS A 327 17.47 -2.14 4.25
N LEU A 328 17.79 -2.53 5.49
CA LEU A 328 17.01 -3.48 6.28
C LEU A 328 16.65 -2.90 7.65
N THR A 329 15.42 -2.43 7.80
CA THR A 329 15.06 -1.50 8.89
C THR A 329 14.60 -2.18 10.18
N ARG A 330 14.18 -3.45 10.15
CA ARG A 330 14.00 -4.28 11.36
C ARG A 330 14.23 -5.76 11.03
N VAL A 331 15.44 -6.23 11.31
CA VAL A 331 15.85 -7.63 11.12
C VAL A 331 15.68 -8.39 12.44
N ALA A 332 14.83 -9.42 12.46
CA ALA A 332 14.67 -10.34 13.59
C ALA A 332 15.16 -11.77 13.29
N GLY A 333 14.94 -12.27 12.07
CA GLY A 333 15.43 -13.57 11.63
C GLY A 333 16.93 -13.63 11.32
N ALA A 334 17.39 -14.81 10.89
CA ALA A 334 18.73 -14.98 10.32
C ALA A 334 18.83 -14.24 8.98
N LEU A 335 19.99 -13.63 8.70
CA LEU A 335 20.16 -12.71 7.57
C LEU A 335 21.43 -13.04 6.78
N GLN A 336 21.26 -13.40 5.51
CA GLN A 336 22.32 -13.42 4.51
C GLN A 336 22.06 -12.28 3.51
N ALA A 337 23.02 -11.36 3.35
CA ALA A 337 22.94 -10.33 2.31
C ALA A 337 24.28 -10.12 1.61
N ALA A 338 24.22 -9.97 0.28
CA ALA A 338 25.38 -9.84 -0.59
C ALA A 338 25.22 -8.71 -1.61
N THR A 339 26.28 -7.93 -1.83
CA THR A 339 26.36 -7.00 -2.96
C THR A 339 27.80 -6.79 -3.46
N SER A 340 27.97 -6.39 -4.72
CA SER A 340 29.30 -6.04 -5.24
C SER A 340 29.58 -4.53 -5.12
N GLY A 341 28.61 -3.69 -5.48
CA GLY A 341 28.76 -2.23 -5.50
C GLY A 341 28.05 -1.48 -4.36
N GLY A 342 27.01 -2.06 -3.76
CA GLY A 342 26.12 -1.35 -2.84
C GLY A 342 26.64 -1.22 -1.41
N THR A 343 26.12 -0.22 -0.71
CA THR A 343 26.22 -0.15 0.76
C THR A 343 25.17 -1.08 1.37
N ILE A 344 25.53 -1.86 2.39
CA ILE A 344 24.57 -2.61 3.21
C ILE A 344 24.34 -1.84 4.50
N THR A 345 23.10 -1.43 4.77
CA THR A 345 22.70 -0.83 6.05
C THR A 345 21.65 -1.69 6.74
N ALA A 346 21.99 -2.24 7.91
CA ALA A 346 21.14 -3.18 8.63
C ALA A 346 20.88 -2.74 10.08
N TRP A 347 19.61 -2.52 10.41
CA TRP A 347 19.14 -2.33 11.78
C TRP A 347 18.68 -3.68 12.33
N ILE A 348 19.60 -4.36 13.01
CA ILE A 348 19.36 -5.67 13.62
C ILE A 348 18.66 -5.43 14.95
N ASN A 349 17.40 -5.85 15.05
CA ASN A 349 16.55 -5.58 16.22
C ASN A 349 15.56 -6.74 16.43
N PRO A 350 16.04 -7.93 16.88
CA PRO A 350 15.19 -9.10 17.10
C PRO A 350 14.23 -8.88 18.28
N ASP A 351 13.18 -9.69 18.32
CA ASP A 351 12.12 -9.52 19.33
C ASP A 351 12.60 -9.85 20.74
N SER A 352 12.23 -9.00 21.71
CA SER A 352 12.64 -9.13 23.10
C SER A 352 11.93 -10.31 23.79
N PRO A 353 12.65 -11.14 24.57
CA PRO A 353 12.02 -12.20 25.35
C PRO A 353 11.04 -11.62 26.39
N SER A 354 9.90 -12.28 26.58
CA SER A 354 8.76 -11.76 27.36
C SER A 354 9.02 -11.52 28.85
N GLY A 355 10.14 -12.02 29.40
CA GLY A 355 10.60 -11.77 30.77
C GLY A 355 11.70 -10.70 30.89
N GLY A 356 12.11 -10.08 29.79
CA GLY A 356 13.30 -9.23 29.72
C GLY A 356 14.62 -10.03 29.65
N GLY A 357 15.74 -9.33 29.46
CA GLY A 357 17.08 -9.92 29.35
C GLY A 357 17.77 -9.62 28.01
N ASN A 358 18.72 -10.47 27.64
CA ASN A 358 19.52 -10.30 26.42
C ASN A 358 18.74 -10.81 25.19
N VAL A 359 18.73 -10.02 24.13
CA VAL A 359 18.18 -10.39 22.83
C VAL A 359 19.21 -11.26 22.09
N ARG A 360 18.78 -12.20 21.25
CA ARG A 360 19.67 -13.07 20.46
C ARG A 360 19.25 -13.05 18.99
N LEU A 361 20.21 -13.27 18.09
CA LEU A 361 19.90 -13.54 16.68
C LEU A 361 19.23 -14.92 16.57
N ALA A 362 18.24 -15.06 15.69
CA ALA A 362 17.56 -16.35 15.45
C ALA A 362 18.45 -17.42 14.79
N GLY A 363 19.59 -17.03 14.23
CA GLY A 363 20.58 -17.90 13.61
C GLY A 363 21.86 -17.16 13.27
N ALA A 364 22.76 -17.80 12.53
CA ALA A 364 23.94 -17.14 11.97
C ALA A 364 23.51 -16.11 10.91
N SER A 365 24.15 -14.93 10.92
CA SER A 365 23.92 -13.88 9.94
C SER A 365 25.24 -13.45 9.28
N GLN A 366 25.20 -13.17 7.98
CA GLN A 366 26.36 -12.78 7.19
C GLN A 366 26.02 -11.63 6.23
N LEU A 367 26.80 -10.54 6.31
CA LEU A 367 26.74 -9.40 5.38
C LEU A 367 28.04 -9.35 4.57
N ASN A 368 27.92 -9.45 3.24
CA ASN A 368 29.03 -9.40 2.30
C ASN A 368 28.87 -8.19 1.36
N SER A 369 29.86 -7.31 1.31
CA SER A 369 30.02 -6.36 0.19
C SER A 369 31.36 -6.64 -0.51
N VAL A 370 31.54 -6.19 -1.75
CA VAL A 370 32.88 -6.17 -2.38
C VAL A 370 33.48 -4.78 -2.23
N ASN A 371 32.86 -3.75 -2.81
CA ASN A 371 33.39 -2.39 -2.83
C ASN A 371 32.65 -1.41 -1.91
N GLY A 372 31.46 -1.76 -1.43
CA GLY A 372 30.63 -0.87 -0.60
C GLY A 372 30.87 -0.99 0.90
N ASP A 373 30.39 0.02 1.63
CA ASP A 373 30.38 0.06 3.09
C ASP A 373 29.35 -0.94 3.66
N ILE A 374 29.60 -1.42 4.88
CA ILE A 374 28.64 -2.17 5.69
C ILE A 374 28.41 -1.40 6.99
N VAL A 375 27.17 -0.98 7.24
CA VAL A 375 26.77 -0.22 8.44
C VAL A 375 25.74 -1.02 9.20
N VAL A 376 26.04 -1.38 10.45
CA VAL A 376 25.15 -2.21 11.28
C VAL A 376 24.85 -1.53 12.61
N PHE A 377 23.55 -1.44 12.92
CA PHE A 377 23.04 -0.95 14.19
C PHE A 377 22.54 -2.11 15.05
N LEU A 378 22.97 -2.16 16.32
CA LEU A 378 22.72 -3.27 17.25
C LEU A 378 22.08 -2.75 18.57
N PRO A 379 21.18 -3.49 19.26
CA PRO A 379 20.75 -3.12 20.60
C PRO A 379 21.84 -3.43 21.63
N ARG A 380 21.99 -2.60 22.67
CA ARG A 380 23.03 -2.77 23.71
C ARG A 380 22.96 -4.10 24.46
N ASN A 381 21.80 -4.76 24.50
CA ASN A 381 21.58 -6.07 25.11
C ASN A 381 21.61 -7.25 24.09
N LEU A 382 22.14 -7.06 22.88
CA LEU A 382 22.32 -8.16 21.91
C LEU A 382 23.42 -9.13 22.38
N ALA A 383 23.10 -10.40 22.50
CA ALA A 383 24.04 -11.49 22.75
C ALA A 383 24.38 -12.21 21.42
N ALA A 384 25.58 -11.93 20.90
CA ALA A 384 26.07 -12.37 19.60
C ALA A 384 27.61 -12.35 19.54
N ASN A 385 28.19 -13.10 18.60
CA ASN A 385 29.62 -13.09 18.33
C ASN A 385 29.89 -12.32 17.03
N ILE A 386 30.61 -11.19 17.09
CA ILE A 386 30.95 -10.39 15.92
C ILE A 386 32.29 -10.86 15.34
N ASP A 387 32.29 -11.09 14.02
CA ASP A 387 33.45 -11.42 13.19
C ASP A 387 33.44 -10.48 11.96
N ALA A 388 34.26 -9.43 12.00
CA ALA A 388 34.30 -8.40 10.97
C ALA A 388 35.66 -8.37 10.26
N THR A 389 35.66 -8.41 8.92
CA THR A 389 36.86 -8.55 8.09
C THR A 389 36.83 -7.59 6.89
N VAL A 390 37.90 -6.80 6.73
CA VAL A 390 38.15 -5.96 5.54
C VAL A 390 39.38 -6.49 4.80
N ALA A 391 39.22 -7.04 3.60
CA ALA A 391 40.29 -7.81 2.94
C ALA A 391 41.46 -6.97 2.43
N ASN A 392 41.20 -5.85 1.75
CA ASN A 392 42.23 -4.91 1.27
C ASN A 392 42.25 -3.68 2.19
N GLY A 393 42.51 -3.91 3.48
CA GLY A 393 42.41 -2.92 4.54
C GLY A 393 43.67 -2.06 4.72
N SER A 394 43.44 -0.79 5.05
CA SER A 394 44.40 0.06 5.77
C SER A 394 43.96 0.16 7.23
N GLU A 395 44.76 0.80 8.08
CA GLU A 395 44.26 1.27 9.37
C GLU A 395 42.96 2.10 9.21
N ARG A 396 42.07 2.00 10.22
CA ARG A 396 40.77 2.71 10.30
C ARG A 396 39.76 2.40 9.17
N ARG A 397 39.73 1.16 8.67
CA ARG A 397 38.62 0.65 7.82
C ARG A 397 37.45 0.05 8.60
N ILE A 398 37.66 -0.34 9.85
CA ILE A 398 36.60 -0.76 10.77
C ILE A 398 36.45 0.35 11.81
N GLU A 399 35.24 0.88 11.94
CA GLU A 399 34.83 1.97 12.83
C GLU A 399 33.74 1.44 13.76
N ALA A 400 33.79 1.73 15.06
CA ALA A 400 32.83 1.18 16.03
C ALA A 400 32.63 2.07 17.26
N ASP A 401 31.45 1.96 17.89
CA ASP A 401 31.22 2.50 19.25
C ASP A 401 32.23 1.86 20.24
N PRO A 402 32.99 2.66 21.03
CA PRO A 402 33.97 2.13 21.98
C PRO A 402 33.43 1.09 22.97
N ALA A 403 32.14 1.14 23.31
CA ALA A 403 31.49 0.18 24.21
C ALA A 403 31.20 -1.20 23.57
N LEU A 404 31.53 -1.40 22.29
CA LEU A 404 31.54 -2.74 21.66
C LEU A 404 32.82 -3.54 21.97
N HIS A 405 33.87 -2.89 22.48
CA HIS A 405 35.13 -3.52 22.91
C HIS A 405 35.75 -4.50 21.88
N LEU A 406 35.74 -4.12 20.59
CA LEU A 406 36.33 -4.93 19.51
C LEU A 406 37.84 -5.16 19.73
N THR A 407 38.25 -6.43 19.67
CA THR A 407 39.66 -6.83 19.56
C THR A 407 40.09 -6.74 18.10
N MET A 408 40.98 -5.80 17.80
CA MET A 408 41.49 -5.55 16.45
C MET A 408 42.75 -6.37 16.16
N GLN A 409 42.81 -6.98 14.98
CA GLN A 409 44.01 -7.57 14.40
C GLN A 409 44.31 -6.86 13.08
N VAL A 410 45.46 -6.18 13.02
CA VAL A 410 45.87 -5.30 11.91
C VAL A 410 47.20 -5.82 11.34
N PRO A 411 47.39 -5.83 10.00
CA PRO A 411 48.65 -6.26 9.39
C PRO A 411 49.83 -5.36 9.78
N THR A 412 50.91 -5.96 10.28
CA THR A 412 52.17 -5.25 10.61
C THR A 412 52.82 -4.56 9.41
N SER A 413 52.46 -4.94 8.19
CA SER A 413 52.98 -4.37 6.93
C SER A 413 52.15 -3.18 6.40
N GLY A 414 51.13 -2.70 7.12
CA GLY A 414 50.26 -1.58 6.71
C GLY A 414 49.30 -1.85 5.53
N SER A 415 49.45 -2.99 4.86
CA SER A 415 48.58 -3.47 3.79
C SER A 415 48.27 -4.96 4.00
N GLY A 416 46.98 -5.31 3.98
CA GLY A 416 46.49 -6.69 4.16
C GLY A 416 45.09 -6.73 4.78
N PRO A 417 44.63 -7.91 5.22
CA PRO A 417 43.31 -8.06 5.82
C PRO A 417 43.28 -7.52 7.26
N VAL A 418 42.33 -6.65 7.55
CA VAL A 418 42.03 -6.18 8.92
C VAL A 418 40.87 -6.99 9.47
N HIS A 419 41.08 -7.62 10.62
CA HIS A 419 40.06 -8.40 11.32
C HIS A 419 39.68 -7.73 12.66
N ALA A 420 38.42 -7.84 13.05
CA ALA A 420 37.91 -7.35 14.32
C ALA A 420 36.90 -8.34 14.92
N MET A 421 37.06 -8.66 16.20
CA MET A 421 36.22 -9.65 16.90
C MET A 421 35.68 -9.10 18.21
N ALA A 422 34.41 -9.41 18.53
CA ALA A 422 33.82 -9.13 19.85
C ALA A 422 32.82 -10.22 20.25
N VAL A 423 32.66 -10.41 21.56
CA VAL A 423 31.66 -11.31 22.16
C VAL A 423 30.72 -10.44 23.00
N LEU A 424 29.54 -10.12 22.46
CA LEU A 424 28.60 -9.24 23.13
C LEU A 424 27.73 -10.04 24.12
N ASN A 425 27.54 -9.50 25.34
CA ASN A 425 26.54 -9.94 26.31
C ASN A 425 26.51 -11.47 26.60
N GLY A 426 27.69 -12.09 26.69
CA GLY A 426 27.85 -13.53 26.92
C GLY A 426 27.94 -14.39 25.64
N GLY A 427 27.89 -13.75 24.47
CA GLY A 427 27.99 -14.40 23.16
C GLY A 427 26.70 -15.02 22.65
N GLY A 428 26.75 -15.52 21.42
CA GLY A 428 25.59 -16.11 20.76
C GLY A 428 25.89 -16.58 19.35
N ALA A 429 24.89 -16.56 18.48
CA ALA A 429 25.07 -16.85 17.07
C ALA A 429 26.03 -15.83 16.40
N PRO A 430 26.78 -16.24 15.36
CA PRO A 430 27.76 -15.36 14.73
C PRO A 430 27.09 -14.33 13.80
N LEU A 431 27.57 -13.08 13.88
CA LEU A 431 27.34 -12.01 12.94
C LEU A 431 28.64 -11.75 12.16
N LYS A 432 28.68 -12.25 10.92
CA LYS A 432 29.84 -12.14 10.03
C LYS A 432 29.70 -10.95 9.10
N LEU A 433 30.71 -10.09 9.04
CA LEU A 433 30.71 -8.86 8.24
C LEU A 433 31.97 -8.87 7.37
N LYS A 434 31.82 -8.84 6.05
CA LYS A 434 32.95 -8.92 5.12
C LYS A 434 32.85 -7.89 4.01
N THR A 435 33.87 -7.06 3.84
CA THR A 435 34.03 -6.21 2.64
C THR A 435 35.45 -6.31 2.08
N THR A 436 35.62 -6.13 0.77
CA THR A 436 36.95 -6.16 0.15
C THR A 436 37.62 -4.79 0.24
N ALA A 437 36.92 -3.73 -0.20
CA ALA A 437 37.46 -2.37 -0.25
C ALA A 437 36.73 -1.34 0.63
N GLY A 438 35.46 -1.58 1.00
CA GLY A 438 34.68 -0.62 1.80
C GLY A 438 35.11 -0.52 3.27
N LYS A 439 34.34 0.25 4.03
CA LYS A 439 34.42 0.30 5.50
C LYS A 439 33.36 -0.57 6.17
N ILE A 440 33.62 -0.95 7.43
CA ILE A 440 32.60 -1.55 8.30
C ILE A 440 32.34 -0.57 9.46
N ARG A 441 31.08 -0.20 9.69
CA ARG A 441 30.64 0.58 10.85
C ARG A 441 29.75 -0.24 11.76
N LEU A 442 30.03 -0.21 13.05
CA LEU A 442 29.24 -0.86 14.10
C LEU A 442 28.81 0.16 15.16
N GLN A 443 27.52 0.46 15.21
CA GLN A 443 26.92 1.43 16.13
C GLN A 443 25.82 0.74 16.96
N PHE A 444 25.45 1.34 18.10
CA PHE A 444 24.26 0.90 18.82
C PHE A 444 23.02 1.65 18.32
N LEU A 445 21.84 1.05 18.50
CA LEU A 445 20.56 1.63 18.06
C LEU A 445 20.23 2.98 18.74
N ASP A 446 20.76 3.22 19.93
CA ASP A 446 20.62 4.49 20.66
C ASP A 446 21.55 5.60 20.15
N SER A 447 22.55 5.29 19.31
CA SER A 447 23.44 6.30 18.72
C SER A 447 22.71 7.26 17.77
N GLU A 448 21.68 6.79 17.06
CA GLU A 448 21.03 7.55 15.95
C GLU A 448 19.50 7.34 15.89
N VAL A 449 18.81 7.27 17.04
CA VAL A 449 17.35 6.99 17.14
C VAL A 449 16.50 7.89 16.23
N ALA A 450 16.83 9.17 16.13
CA ALA A 450 16.11 10.14 15.29
C ALA A 450 16.26 9.87 13.78
N LEU A 451 17.41 9.35 13.34
CA LEU A 451 17.63 8.93 11.95
C LEU A 451 16.88 7.62 11.65
N HIS A 452 16.83 6.70 12.61
CA HIS A 452 16.06 5.47 12.47
C HIS A 452 14.55 5.74 12.36
N GLU A 453 13.99 6.60 13.22
CA GLU A 453 12.58 7.03 13.12
C GLU A 453 12.27 7.78 11.81
N SER A 454 13.17 8.67 11.36
CA SER A 454 12.94 9.45 10.13
C SER A 454 13.03 8.58 8.89
N LEU A 455 13.96 7.63 8.83
CA LEU A 455 14.05 6.65 7.75
C LEU A 455 12.84 5.70 7.73
N ILE A 456 12.37 5.21 8.89
CA ILE A 456 11.11 4.43 8.93
C ILE A 456 9.96 5.24 8.34
N ARG A 457 9.81 6.51 8.75
CA ARG A 457 8.72 7.38 8.27
C ARG A 457 8.84 7.66 6.78
N GLU A 458 10.04 8.01 6.30
CA GLU A 458 10.28 8.26 4.87
C GLU A 458 10.03 7.00 4.02
N GLN A 459 10.41 5.82 4.51
CA GLN A 459 10.11 4.56 3.83
C GLN A 459 8.60 4.27 3.79
N MET A 460 7.87 4.55 4.87
CA MET A 460 6.40 4.45 4.89
C MET A 460 5.73 5.45 3.97
N ASP A 461 6.15 6.72 4.00
CA ASP A 461 5.57 7.77 3.16
C ASP A 461 5.84 7.51 1.68
N ARG A 462 7.05 7.02 1.33
CA ARG A 462 7.38 6.58 -0.04
C ARG A 462 6.62 5.32 -0.47
N LEU A 463 6.42 4.34 0.43
CA LEU A 463 5.66 3.12 0.15
C LEU A 463 4.18 3.44 -0.07
N ASN A 464 3.57 4.13 0.89
CA ASN A 464 2.17 4.56 0.83
C ASN A 464 1.92 5.48 -0.36
N LYS A 465 2.80 6.44 -0.65
CA LYS A 465 2.70 7.28 -1.86
C LYS A 465 2.64 6.44 -3.15
N ARG A 466 3.54 5.46 -3.32
CA ARG A 466 3.53 4.58 -4.49
C ARG A 466 2.27 3.70 -4.62
N LEU A 467 1.59 3.42 -3.50
CA LEU A 467 0.31 2.70 -3.47
C LEU A 467 -0.86 3.63 -3.80
N THR A 468 -0.94 4.80 -3.14
CA THR A 468 -2.04 5.77 -3.31
C THR A 468 -2.01 6.49 -4.66
N GLU A 469 -0.83 6.75 -5.24
CA GLU A 469 -0.66 7.24 -6.62
C GLU A 469 -1.32 6.33 -7.68
N ASN A 470 -1.62 5.07 -7.33
CA ASN A 470 -2.21 4.07 -8.22
C ASN A 470 -3.60 3.59 -7.73
N GLY A 471 -4.22 4.31 -6.79
CA GLY A 471 -5.61 4.07 -6.34
C GLY A 471 -5.79 2.99 -5.27
N PHE A 472 -4.72 2.55 -4.59
CA PHE A 472 -4.82 1.63 -3.45
C PHE A 472 -4.90 2.38 -2.11
N GLU A 473 -5.57 1.79 -1.11
CA GLU A 473 -5.63 2.34 0.24
C GLU A 473 -4.25 2.36 0.92
N ALA A 474 -4.01 3.35 1.77
CA ALA A 474 -2.75 3.49 2.50
C ALA A 474 -2.62 2.41 3.59
N VAL A 475 -1.45 1.76 3.66
CA VAL A 475 -1.22 0.65 4.59
C VAL A 475 -0.87 1.19 5.97
N SER A 476 -1.75 0.91 6.92
CA SER A 476 -1.56 1.19 8.34
C SER A 476 -1.01 -0.04 9.07
N PHE A 477 0.17 0.10 9.66
CA PHE A 477 0.79 -0.98 10.43
C PHE A 477 0.32 -0.96 11.88
N SER A 478 -0.52 -1.94 12.25
CA SER A 478 -0.93 -2.17 13.63
C SER A 478 0.21 -2.79 14.44
N LYS A 479 0.46 -2.24 15.63
CA LYS A 479 1.60 -2.58 16.49
C LYS A 479 1.35 -3.88 17.29
N GLY A 480 1.46 -5.02 16.61
CA GLY A 480 1.35 -6.34 17.21
C GLY A 480 -0.09 -6.82 17.46
N PRO A 481 -0.28 -8.06 17.95
CA PRO A 481 -1.59 -8.68 18.09
C PRO A 481 -2.34 -8.11 19.31
N GLY A 482 -3.36 -7.29 19.09
CA GLY A 482 -4.08 -6.66 20.21
C GLY A 482 -5.41 -5.94 19.94
N SER A 483 -5.92 -5.87 18.71
CA SER A 483 -7.25 -5.28 18.45
C SER A 483 -7.89 -5.74 17.13
N SER A 484 -8.98 -6.49 17.25
CA SER A 484 -9.94 -6.74 16.17
C SER A 484 -11.21 -5.92 16.42
N SER A 485 -11.49 -4.95 15.55
CA SER A 485 -12.86 -4.48 15.32
C SER A 485 -12.94 -3.85 13.93
N SER A 486 -14.01 -4.16 13.21
CA SER A 486 -14.40 -3.44 12.00
C SER A 486 -14.95 -2.05 12.33
N ILE A 487 -14.90 -1.16 11.34
CA ILE A 487 -15.75 0.03 11.25
C ILE A 487 -16.75 -0.25 10.11
N PRO A 488 -18.07 -0.22 10.35
CA PRO A 488 -19.06 -0.24 9.27
C PRO A 488 -19.15 1.14 8.60
N THR A 489 -19.19 1.16 7.27
CA THR A 489 -19.43 2.39 6.51
C THR A 489 -20.93 2.58 6.25
N GLU A 490 -21.59 3.44 7.03
CA GLU A 490 -22.69 4.26 6.50
C GLU A 490 -22.93 5.51 7.37
N MET A 491 -23.14 6.66 6.71
CA MET A 491 -23.59 7.90 7.35
C MET A 491 -24.97 8.28 6.79
N PRO A 492 -26.03 8.36 7.61
CA PRO A 492 -27.27 9.00 7.19
C PRO A 492 -27.11 10.53 7.17
N ALA A 493 -27.81 11.18 6.23
CA ALA A 493 -27.91 12.64 6.12
C ALA A 493 -28.80 13.23 7.26
N PRO A 494 -28.75 14.56 7.51
CA PRO A 494 -28.89 15.09 8.87
C PRO A 494 -30.34 15.40 9.31
N SER A 495 -30.51 15.51 10.63
CA SER A 495 -31.58 16.28 11.27
C SER A 495 -31.02 17.09 12.45
N GLU A 496 -31.64 18.23 12.75
CA GLU A 496 -31.07 19.25 13.63
C GLU A 496 -31.40 19.01 15.11
N THR A 497 -30.39 19.11 16.01
CA THR A 497 -30.33 20.10 17.11
C THR A 497 -29.19 19.86 18.11
N LYS A 498 -28.66 20.97 18.66
CA LYS A 498 -27.87 21.09 19.92
C LYS A 498 -26.67 20.16 20.16
N THR A 499 -25.60 20.44 19.41
CA THR A 499 -24.22 20.79 19.83
C THR A 499 -23.56 20.27 21.14
N ASP A 500 -24.26 19.95 22.23
CA ASP A 500 -23.61 19.55 23.51
C ASP A 500 -23.08 18.11 23.50
N TRP A 501 -23.80 17.20 22.83
CA TRP A 501 -23.42 15.78 22.80
C TRP A 501 -22.22 15.51 21.89
N LEU A 502 -22.03 16.32 20.84
CA LEU A 502 -21.04 16.08 19.80
C LEU A 502 -19.64 16.53 20.24
N GLU A 503 -19.55 17.66 20.95
CA GLU A 503 -18.34 18.05 21.71
C GLU A 503 -18.00 17.02 22.79
N SER A 504 -18.99 16.61 23.59
CA SER A 504 -18.83 15.58 24.62
C SER A 504 -18.34 14.24 24.05
N TRP A 505 -18.79 13.89 22.84
CA TRP A 505 -18.36 12.70 22.12
C TRP A 505 -16.95 12.86 21.55
N LEU A 506 -16.63 13.97 20.87
CA LEU A 506 -15.30 14.26 20.31
C LEU A 506 -14.21 14.26 21.38
N VAL A 507 -14.42 14.95 22.51
CA VAL A 507 -13.47 14.97 23.63
C VAL A 507 -13.26 13.56 24.20
N ASN A 508 -14.33 12.77 24.34
CA ASN A 508 -14.22 11.41 24.85
C ASN A 508 -13.58 10.45 23.82
N LEU A 509 -13.74 10.71 22.52
CA LEU A 509 -13.09 9.99 21.42
C LEU A 509 -11.59 10.30 21.39
N GLU A 510 -11.18 11.57 21.51
CA GLU A 510 -9.77 11.97 21.53
C GLU A 510 -9.04 11.43 22.76
N ILE A 511 -9.66 11.48 23.95
CA ILE A 511 -9.14 10.84 25.17
C ILE A 511 -8.94 9.33 24.95
N THR A 512 -9.85 8.67 24.22
CA THR A 512 -9.79 7.23 23.94
C THR A 512 -8.73 6.87 22.88
N PHE A 513 -8.50 7.71 21.86
CA PHE A 513 -7.54 7.44 20.78
C PHE A 513 -6.12 7.96 21.02
N ARG A 514 -5.93 9.04 21.79
CA ARG A 514 -4.61 9.68 22.00
C ARG A 514 -4.02 9.47 23.40
N GLY A 515 -4.83 9.10 24.38
CA GLY A 515 -4.36 8.93 25.77
C GLY A 515 -3.91 10.25 26.42
N GLY A 516 -4.56 11.36 26.05
CA GLY A 516 -4.35 12.67 26.67
C GLY A 516 -4.83 13.83 25.79
N ILE A 517 -5.16 14.96 26.43
CA ILE A 517 -5.47 16.24 25.77
C ILE A 517 -4.17 17.04 25.54
N THR A 518 -4.10 17.84 24.47
CA THR A 518 -2.96 18.76 24.27
C THR A 518 -3.22 20.06 25.01
N GLU A 519 -2.27 20.53 25.82
CA GLU A 519 -2.36 21.80 26.56
C GLU A 519 -1.18 22.72 26.23
N ASP A 520 -1.43 24.03 26.20
CA ASP A 520 -0.43 25.05 25.92
C ASP A 520 0.71 25.05 26.97
N PRO A 521 1.99 25.27 26.59
CA PRO A 521 3.11 25.30 27.52
C PRO A 521 2.96 26.24 28.72
N ASP A 522 2.28 27.37 28.58
CA ASP A 522 2.11 28.34 29.67
C ASP A 522 1.00 27.90 30.63
N ASP A 523 -0.07 27.26 30.15
CA ASP A 523 -1.10 26.67 31.01
C ASP A 523 -0.61 25.40 31.72
N PHE A 524 0.18 24.58 31.03
CA PHE A 524 0.85 23.44 31.64
C PHE A 524 1.80 23.86 32.79
N GLN A 525 2.59 24.94 32.59
CA GLN A 525 3.46 25.47 33.63
C GLN A 525 2.70 25.91 34.89
N LYS A 526 1.51 26.52 34.75
CA LYS A 526 0.65 26.92 35.88
C LYS A 526 0.17 25.73 36.73
N ARG A 527 0.24 24.50 36.23
CA ARG A 527 -0.10 23.28 36.99
C ARG A 527 1.04 22.74 37.84
N LEU A 528 2.30 23.10 37.58
CA LEU A 528 3.47 22.53 38.25
C LEU A 528 3.53 22.96 39.72
N VAL A 529 3.62 21.97 40.62
CA VAL A 529 3.67 22.15 42.09
C VAL A 529 5.08 21.93 42.63
N ASN A 530 5.80 20.96 42.07
CA ASN A 530 7.21 20.74 42.31
C ASN A 530 7.89 20.55 40.94
N PHE A 531 8.88 21.39 40.62
CA PHE A 531 9.56 21.36 39.33
C PHE A 531 11.02 21.82 39.47
N PRO A 532 11.91 20.96 40.02
CA PRO A 532 13.34 21.27 40.08
C PRO A 532 13.89 21.58 38.67
N LYS A 533 14.75 22.60 38.58
CA LYS A 533 15.52 22.90 37.37
C LYS A 533 16.56 21.80 37.11
N PRO A 534 16.92 21.52 35.85
CA PRO A 534 17.99 20.58 35.54
C PRO A 534 19.34 21.06 36.10
N SER A 535 20.09 20.14 36.69
CA SER A 535 21.49 20.39 37.04
C SER A 535 22.34 20.37 35.79
N TYR A 536 23.28 21.30 35.65
CA TYR A 536 24.18 21.33 34.49
C TYR A 536 25.10 20.10 34.51
N PRO A 537 25.18 19.30 33.44
CA PRO A 537 26.12 18.17 33.41
C PRO A 537 27.55 18.68 33.47
N ALA A 538 28.34 18.21 34.44
CA ALA A 538 29.74 18.65 34.61
C ALA A 538 30.61 18.39 33.36
N LEU A 539 30.27 17.39 32.55
CA LEU A 539 30.91 17.13 31.25
C LEU A 539 30.52 18.20 30.21
N ALA A 540 29.24 18.54 30.10
CA ALA A 540 28.75 19.58 29.20
C ALA A 540 29.29 20.97 29.58
N GLN A 541 29.38 21.26 30.88
CA GLN A 541 30.00 22.48 31.41
C GLN A 541 31.49 22.59 31.02
N ARG A 542 32.26 21.50 31.16
CA ARG A 542 33.67 21.43 30.73
C ARG A 542 33.85 21.52 29.22
N ALA A 543 32.88 21.03 28.45
CA ALA A 543 32.87 21.08 26.99
C ALA A 543 32.29 22.39 26.42
N GLY A 544 31.84 23.33 27.27
CA GLY A 544 31.24 24.60 26.83
C GLY A 544 29.87 24.48 26.17
N LEU A 545 29.21 23.31 26.24
CA LEU A 545 27.96 23.03 25.55
C LEU A 545 26.80 23.83 26.16
N GLN A 546 26.28 24.79 25.40
CA GLN A 546 25.06 25.55 25.69
C GLN A 546 23.98 25.21 24.65
N GLY A 547 22.71 25.46 24.98
CA GLY A 547 21.63 25.28 24.01
C GLY A 547 20.23 25.17 24.60
N ILE A 548 19.26 25.06 23.70
CA ILE A 548 17.85 24.85 24.02
C ILE A 548 17.55 23.35 23.94
N VAL A 549 16.79 22.84 24.93
CA VAL A 549 16.20 21.49 24.91
C VAL A 549 14.69 21.60 24.99
N LYS A 550 13.96 21.01 24.03
CA LYS A 550 12.50 20.93 24.01
C LYS A 550 12.05 19.49 24.21
N LEU A 551 11.24 19.25 25.24
CA LEU A 551 10.67 17.94 25.56
C LEU A 551 9.15 17.98 25.41
N GLN A 552 8.58 17.00 24.72
CA GLN A 552 7.17 16.67 24.86
C GLN A 552 6.99 15.86 26.14
N VAL A 553 6.10 16.31 27.01
CA VAL A 553 5.87 15.73 28.33
C VAL A 553 4.40 15.37 28.51
N ARG A 554 4.15 14.26 29.22
CA ARG A 554 2.80 13.83 29.62
C ARG A 554 2.64 13.96 31.14
N LEU A 555 1.64 14.73 31.57
CA LEU A 555 1.11 14.71 32.93
C LEU A 555 0.06 13.61 33.04
N LYS A 556 0.26 12.69 33.99
CA LYS A 556 -0.65 11.58 34.29
C LYS A 556 -1.74 11.97 35.26
N LYS A 557 -2.77 11.11 35.34
CA LYS A 557 -3.92 11.23 36.26
C LYS A 557 -3.53 11.26 37.74
N ASP A 558 -2.34 10.78 38.09
CA ASP A 558 -1.77 10.76 39.45
C ASP A 558 -0.94 12.03 39.81
N GLY A 559 -0.77 12.96 38.87
CA GLY A 559 0.02 14.18 39.06
C GLY A 559 1.51 14.02 38.78
N SER A 560 1.96 12.84 38.34
CA SER A 560 3.33 12.62 37.85
C SER A 560 3.50 13.14 36.42
N VAL A 561 4.71 13.61 36.10
CA VAL A 561 5.08 14.02 34.74
C VAL A 561 6.14 13.06 34.19
N GLU A 562 5.92 12.56 32.98
CA GLU A 562 6.89 11.78 32.22
C GLU A 562 7.29 12.49 30.92
N VAL A 563 8.48 12.18 30.40
CA VAL A 563 8.89 12.61 29.06
C VAL A 563 8.33 11.63 28.04
N GLN A 564 7.51 12.13 27.12
CA GLN A 564 6.96 11.36 26.01
C GLN A 564 7.92 11.33 24.82
N LYS A 565 8.60 12.46 24.52
CA LYS A 565 9.55 12.57 23.40
C LYS A 565 10.54 13.72 23.59
N LEU A 566 11.80 13.53 23.15
CA LEU A 566 12.74 14.62 22.90
C LEU A 566 12.43 15.22 21.51
N LEU A 567 12.13 16.52 21.46
CA LEU A 567 11.79 17.22 20.21
C LEU A 567 13.00 17.95 19.61
N GLU A 568 13.85 18.53 20.46
CA GLU A 568 15.00 19.36 20.07
C GLU A 568 16.00 19.38 21.23
N GLY A 569 17.31 19.39 20.95
CA GLY A 569 18.35 19.61 21.96
C GLY A 569 19.54 18.65 21.88
N GLU A 570 20.67 19.12 22.38
CA GLU A 570 21.91 18.35 22.50
C GLU A 570 21.72 17.16 23.47
N PRO A 571 22.10 15.91 23.12
CA PRO A 571 21.88 14.74 23.99
C PRO A 571 22.43 14.90 25.41
N ALA A 572 23.64 15.45 25.54
CA ALA A 572 24.29 15.66 26.85
C ALA A 572 23.51 16.62 27.78
N LEU A 573 22.79 17.60 27.22
CA LEU A 573 21.92 18.51 27.97
C LEU A 573 20.51 17.92 28.15
N SER A 574 20.08 17.09 27.20
CA SER A 574 18.76 16.45 27.19
C SER A 574 18.59 15.47 28.34
N ASP A 575 19.61 14.69 28.69
CA ASP A 575 19.56 13.78 29.86
C ASP A 575 19.29 14.54 31.17
N ALA A 576 19.90 15.71 31.36
CA ALA A 576 19.65 16.55 32.54
C ALA A 576 18.22 17.10 32.56
N ALA A 577 17.69 17.54 31.42
CA ALA A 577 16.29 17.97 31.30
C ALA A 577 15.31 16.81 31.58
N ILE A 578 15.58 15.62 31.05
CA ILE A 578 14.78 14.40 31.28
C ILE A 578 14.83 13.98 32.76
N ALA A 579 16.00 14.04 33.39
CA ALA A 579 16.19 13.73 34.82
C ALA A 579 15.47 14.74 35.74
N ALA A 580 15.35 16.00 35.33
CA ALA A 580 14.53 17.00 36.01
C ALA A 580 13.04 16.68 35.89
N VAL A 581 12.52 16.49 34.66
CA VAL A 581 11.09 16.23 34.43
C VAL A 581 10.56 15.01 35.19
N LYS A 582 11.35 13.93 35.32
CA LYS A 582 10.96 12.74 36.11
C LYS A 582 10.64 13.05 37.59
N GLN A 583 11.23 14.12 38.13
CA GLN A 583 11.00 14.60 39.50
C GLN A 583 9.81 15.56 39.60
N TRP A 584 9.28 16.05 38.47
CA TRP A 584 8.21 17.03 38.46
C TRP A 584 6.87 16.45 38.91
N ARG A 585 6.08 17.26 39.60
CA ARG A 585 4.70 16.96 40.00
C ARG A 585 3.80 18.15 39.70
N ALA A 586 2.65 17.88 39.11
CA ALA A 586 1.65 18.88 38.73
C ALA A 586 0.27 18.51 39.29
N ARG A 587 -0.63 19.50 39.35
CA ARG A 587 -2.06 19.27 39.62
C ARG A 587 -2.69 18.57 38.41
N PRO A 588 -3.26 17.35 38.54
CA PRO A 588 -3.91 16.66 37.43
C PRO A 588 -4.95 17.56 36.76
N ALA A 589 -5.02 17.54 35.42
CA ALA A 589 -6.16 18.11 34.73
C ALA A 589 -7.41 17.25 34.99
N SER A 590 -8.58 17.86 34.97
CA SER A 590 -9.85 17.15 35.14
C SER A 590 -10.92 17.78 34.26
N ILE A 591 -11.65 16.93 33.54
CA ILE A 591 -12.81 17.29 32.72
C ILE A 591 -14.02 16.62 33.35
N ASN A 592 -15.09 17.38 33.60
CA ASN A 592 -16.34 16.89 34.20
C ASN A 592 -16.10 16.05 35.49
N GLY A 593 -15.17 16.50 36.33
CA GLY A 593 -14.79 15.85 37.60
C GLY A 593 -13.93 14.59 37.47
N LYS A 594 -13.55 14.16 36.27
CA LYS A 594 -12.70 12.98 36.04
C LYS A 594 -11.28 13.40 35.65
N PRO A 595 -10.22 12.79 36.24
CA PRO A 595 -8.85 13.14 35.91
C PRO A 595 -8.48 12.67 34.49
N VAL A 596 -7.90 13.58 33.71
CA VAL A 596 -7.44 13.33 32.34
C VAL A 596 -5.93 13.52 32.24
N GLU A 597 -5.32 12.86 31.27
CA GLU A 597 -3.89 12.98 30.99
C GLU A 597 -3.68 14.16 30.04
N VAL A 598 -2.57 14.88 30.21
CA VAL A 598 -2.24 16.08 29.44
C VAL A 598 -0.90 15.89 28.75
N ILE A 599 -0.79 16.32 27.50
CA ILE A 599 0.44 16.36 26.71
C ILE A 599 0.77 17.83 26.45
N SER A 600 2.00 18.26 26.74
CA SER A 600 2.47 19.61 26.44
C SER A 600 3.95 19.61 26.04
N THR A 601 4.48 20.76 25.64
CA THR A 601 5.89 20.93 25.28
C THR A 601 6.58 21.88 26.24
N VAL A 602 7.69 21.46 26.85
CA VAL A 602 8.45 22.27 27.80
C VAL A 602 9.86 22.54 27.28
N THR A 603 10.34 23.76 27.51
CA THR A 603 11.60 24.26 26.94
C THR A 603 12.58 24.63 28.04
N PHE A 604 13.78 24.07 27.98
CA PHE A 604 14.91 24.39 28.86
C PHE A 604 15.97 25.16 28.08
N ASN A 605 16.53 26.21 28.68
CA ASN A 605 17.63 26.98 28.12
C ASN A 605 18.86 26.80 29.01
N PHE A 606 19.88 26.11 28.52
CA PHE A 606 21.14 25.87 29.22
C PHE A 606 22.17 26.90 28.78
N GLN A 607 22.48 27.84 29.70
CA GLN A 607 23.48 28.89 29.51
C GLN A 607 24.53 28.79 30.61
N LEU A 608 25.77 29.11 30.29
CA LEU A 608 26.83 29.29 31.29
C LEU A 608 26.82 30.76 31.75
N HIS A 609 27.13 30.97 33.02
CA HIS A 609 27.28 32.26 33.68
C HIS A 609 28.69 32.36 34.27
#